data_AF-A0A7Y7IDZ5-F1
#
_entry.id   AF-A0A7Y7IDZ5-F1
#
_cell.length_a   1.000
_cell.length_b   1.000
_cell.length_c   1.000
_cell.angle_alpha   90.00
_cell.angle_beta   90.00
_cell.angle_gamma   90.00
#
_symmetry.space_group_name_H-M   'P 1'
#
loop_
_entity.id
_entity.type
_entity.pdbx_description
1 polymer ?
#
loop_
_entity_poly.entity_id
_entity_poly.type
_entity_poly.pdbx_seq_one_letter_code
_entity_poly.pdbx_strand_id
1 'polypeptide(L)'
;MAAGSWEDQKPNGGEVLAEAVARIPFTKEESELLSGGIPRGHKNLTKATADLVKAGWMTKGRGGWEITEDGLKATVAFKTADALTAALAEGTPVPADTPLPTKPVATKAPARKVATKTAATAKAAPAKAAPAKAAPAKAAPAKTSAKAPAAAPAVVHKDQPASVALAGDFGTILGALVNWDPAHDSVQMKLDAKRGTWKLTADLPPGRYSYKAVVNGSWEENYGAFGLLDGANHEFEHTGGEVTFHYDHATKDVLRG
;
A
#
# COMPACT_ATOMS: atom_id res chain seq x y z
N MET A 1 11.54 -5.46 -23.13
CA MET A 1 11.45 -4.69 -21.88
C MET A 1 10.70 -3.40 -22.19
N ALA A 2 9.40 -3.33 -21.88
CA ALA A 2 8.68 -2.06 -21.96
C ALA A 2 9.09 -1.22 -20.74
N ALA A 3 9.86 -0.16 -20.98
CA ALA A 3 10.31 0.74 -19.95
C ALA A 3 9.11 1.55 -19.44
N GLY A 4 8.65 1.25 -18.22
CA GLY A 4 7.83 2.21 -17.47
C GLY A 4 8.73 3.39 -17.09
N SER A 5 8.42 4.57 -17.60
CA SER A 5 9.16 5.80 -17.34
C SER A 5 8.84 6.31 -15.93
N TRP A 6 9.55 5.77 -14.93
CA TRP A 6 9.61 6.32 -13.58
C TRP A 6 10.72 7.36 -13.42
N GLU A 7 11.16 7.99 -14.52
CA GLU A 7 12.40 8.76 -14.55
C GLU A 7 12.37 10.01 -13.66
N ASP A 8 11.17 10.52 -13.33
CA ASP A 8 10.96 11.70 -12.49
C ASP A 8 10.22 11.38 -11.17
N GLN A 9 9.86 10.13 -10.93
CA GLN A 9 9.14 9.70 -9.73
C GLN A 9 10.05 8.85 -8.85
N LYS A 10 9.97 9.03 -7.53
CA LYS A 10 10.62 8.16 -6.56
C LYS A 10 9.56 7.26 -5.91
N PRO A 11 9.12 6.19 -6.61
CA PRO A 11 8.09 5.32 -6.08
C PRO A 11 8.58 4.66 -4.80
N ASN A 12 7.64 4.43 -3.88
CA ASN A 12 7.94 3.66 -2.67
C ASN A 12 8.12 2.17 -3.03
N GLY A 13 8.76 1.39 -2.15
CA GLY A 13 9.05 -0.01 -2.43
C GLY A 13 7.80 -0.86 -2.70
N GLY A 14 6.67 -0.55 -2.04
CA GLY A 14 5.40 -1.24 -2.27
C GLY A 14 4.88 -1.03 -3.70
N GLU A 15 4.91 0.20 -4.20
CA GLU A 15 4.51 0.54 -5.59
C GLU A 15 5.41 -0.13 -6.64
N VAL A 16 6.72 -0.18 -6.39
CA VAL A 16 7.65 -0.86 -7.30
C VAL A 16 7.39 -2.36 -7.35
N LEU A 17 7.17 -2.98 -6.19
CA LEU A 17 6.85 -4.41 -6.09
C LEU A 17 5.47 -4.69 -6.71
N ALA A 18 4.50 -3.80 -6.53
CA ALA A 18 3.17 -3.84 -7.16
C ALA A 18 3.28 -3.97 -8.67
N GLU A 19 3.99 -3.02 -9.25
CA GLU A 19 4.16 -2.90 -10.70
C GLU A 19 4.97 -4.08 -11.24
N ALA A 20 5.96 -4.58 -10.50
CA ALA A 20 6.71 -5.77 -10.86
C ALA A 20 5.80 -7.01 -10.93
N VAL A 21 4.93 -7.21 -9.94
CA VAL A 21 3.96 -8.33 -9.91
C VAL A 21 2.88 -8.17 -10.98
N ALA A 22 2.43 -6.94 -11.28
CA ALA A 22 1.49 -6.69 -12.36
C ALA A 22 2.08 -7.01 -13.74
N ARG A 23 3.37 -6.75 -13.94
CA ARG A 23 4.08 -7.05 -15.19
C ARG A 23 4.45 -8.51 -15.33
N ILE A 24 4.84 -9.14 -14.23
CA ILE A 24 5.24 -10.55 -14.16
C ILE A 24 4.43 -11.19 -13.02
N PRO A 25 3.21 -11.68 -13.32
CA PRO A 25 2.38 -12.34 -12.32
C PRO A 25 3.09 -13.56 -11.75
N PHE A 26 2.90 -13.78 -10.45
CA PHE A 26 3.43 -14.96 -9.76
C PHE A 26 2.90 -16.26 -10.37
N THR A 27 3.76 -17.27 -10.39
CA THR A 27 3.33 -18.66 -10.64
C THR A 27 2.36 -19.14 -9.57
N LYS A 28 1.74 -20.31 -9.77
CA LYS A 28 0.79 -20.86 -8.81
C LYS A 28 1.47 -21.08 -7.45
N GLU A 29 2.66 -21.66 -7.45
CA GLU A 29 3.47 -21.96 -6.28
C GLU A 29 3.94 -20.68 -5.57
N GLU A 30 4.25 -19.64 -6.33
CA GLU A 30 4.62 -18.32 -5.79
C GLU A 30 3.42 -17.55 -5.23
N SER A 31 2.22 -17.82 -5.73
CA SER A 31 0.98 -17.23 -5.24
C SER A 31 0.48 -17.88 -3.95
N GLU A 32 1.03 -19.03 -3.55
CA GLU A 32 0.65 -19.71 -2.31
C GLU A 32 1.00 -18.87 -1.08
N LEU A 33 0.00 -18.67 -0.22
CA LEU A 33 0.14 -17.91 1.01
C LEU A 33 0.94 -18.72 2.05
N LEU A 34 1.93 -18.07 2.64
CA LEU A 34 2.63 -18.55 3.82
C LEU A 34 1.76 -18.33 5.07
N SER A 35 2.16 -18.93 6.20
CA SER A 35 1.46 -18.81 7.50
C SER A 35 1.20 -17.37 7.99
N GLY A 36 1.86 -16.38 7.38
CA GLY A 36 1.63 -14.95 7.64
C GLY A 36 0.70 -14.25 6.66
N GLY A 37 -0.02 -14.97 5.79
CA GLY A 37 -0.88 -14.38 4.76
C GLY A 37 -0.12 -13.78 3.57
N ILE A 38 1.19 -14.08 3.45
CA ILE A 38 2.06 -13.50 2.42
C ILE A 38 2.36 -14.51 1.31
N PRO A 39 2.15 -14.20 0.02
CA PRO A 39 2.56 -15.07 -1.08
C PRO A 39 4.06 -15.34 -1.04
N ARG A 40 4.46 -16.59 -1.28
CA ARG A 40 5.87 -16.99 -1.33
C ARG A 40 6.68 -16.17 -2.33
N GLY A 41 6.12 -15.89 -3.50
CA GLY A 41 6.72 -15.07 -4.55
C GLY A 41 7.01 -13.65 -4.09
N HIS A 42 6.11 -13.05 -3.31
CA HIS A 42 6.34 -11.73 -2.75
C HIS A 42 7.53 -11.72 -1.79
N LYS A 43 7.62 -12.72 -0.89
CA LYS A 43 8.78 -12.86 0.01
C LYS A 43 10.09 -13.04 -0.76
N ASN A 44 10.07 -13.82 -1.84
CA ASN A 44 11.22 -13.99 -2.72
C ASN A 44 11.61 -12.67 -3.40
N LEU A 45 10.63 -11.91 -3.88
CA LEU A 45 10.84 -10.61 -4.51
C LEU A 45 11.41 -9.59 -3.51
N THR A 46 10.84 -9.46 -2.32
CA THR A 46 11.39 -8.60 -1.25
C THR A 46 12.83 -8.98 -0.91
N LYS A 47 13.13 -10.28 -0.78
CA LYS A 47 14.49 -10.76 -0.55
C LYS A 47 15.43 -10.36 -1.70
N ALA A 48 15.03 -10.59 -2.95
CA ALA A 48 15.84 -10.21 -4.12
C ALA A 48 16.11 -8.69 -4.16
N THR A 49 15.15 -7.86 -3.75
CA THR A 49 15.39 -6.41 -3.64
C THR A 49 16.38 -6.03 -2.54
N ALA A 50 16.39 -6.76 -1.41
CA ALA A 50 17.39 -6.57 -0.38
C ALA A 50 18.80 -6.99 -0.87
N ASP A 51 18.88 -8.07 -1.65
CA ASP A 51 20.14 -8.54 -2.24
C ASP A 51 20.68 -7.53 -3.27
N LEU A 52 19.82 -6.92 -4.09
CA LEU A 52 20.19 -5.83 -5.00
C LEU A 52 20.72 -4.60 -4.26
N VAL A 53 20.10 -4.24 -3.13
CA VAL A 53 20.57 -3.13 -2.28
C VAL A 53 21.93 -3.46 -1.66
N LYS A 54 22.10 -4.69 -1.18
CA LYS A 54 23.37 -5.16 -0.60
C LYS A 54 24.50 -5.20 -1.63
N ALA A 55 24.20 -5.54 -2.88
CA ALA A 55 25.14 -5.53 -3.99
C ALA A 55 25.48 -4.10 -4.49
N GLY A 56 24.82 -3.06 -3.96
CA GLY A 56 25.02 -1.68 -4.40
C GLY A 56 24.41 -1.38 -5.77
N TRP A 57 23.58 -2.29 -6.31
CA TRP A 57 22.90 -2.11 -7.60
C TRP A 57 21.61 -1.30 -7.47
N MET A 58 21.10 -1.17 -6.25
CA MET A 58 19.96 -0.33 -5.91
C MET A 58 20.22 0.38 -4.57
N THR A 59 19.64 1.56 -4.38
CA THR A 59 19.68 2.27 -3.10
C THR A 59 18.27 2.41 -2.53
N LYS A 60 18.17 2.34 -1.20
CA LYS A 60 16.94 2.58 -0.44
C LYS A 60 17.10 3.86 0.36
N GLY A 61 16.44 4.93 -0.07
CA GLY A 61 16.43 6.22 0.62
C GLY A 61 15.09 6.53 1.29
N ARG A 62 15.04 7.65 2.05
CA ARG A 62 13.79 8.19 2.61
C ARG A 62 12.74 8.52 1.55
N GLY A 63 13.18 8.74 0.32
CA GLY A 63 12.31 9.10 -0.80
C GLY A 63 11.92 7.96 -1.71
N GLY A 64 12.34 6.70 -1.46
CA GLY A 64 12.03 5.57 -2.34
C GLY A 64 13.27 4.77 -2.75
N TRP A 65 13.11 3.96 -3.80
CA TRP A 65 14.18 3.14 -4.37
C TRP A 65 14.72 3.76 -5.66
N GLU A 66 16.03 3.65 -5.86
CA GLU A 66 16.72 4.18 -7.04
C GLU A 66 17.79 3.17 -7.52
N ILE A 67 17.87 2.93 -8.83
CA ILE A 67 18.86 2.03 -9.42
C ILE A 67 20.17 2.79 -9.58
N THR A 68 21.30 2.21 -9.17
CA THR A 68 22.62 2.83 -9.31
C THR A 68 23.16 2.68 -10.73
N GLU A 69 24.22 3.43 -11.07
CA GLU A 69 24.92 3.24 -12.35
C GLU A 69 25.42 1.80 -12.52
N ASP A 70 25.95 1.19 -11.45
CA ASP A 70 26.37 -0.21 -11.47
C ASP A 70 25.18 -1.15 -11.69
N GLY A 71 24.03 -0.88 -11.07
CA GLY A 71 22.80 -1.62 -11.34
C GLY A 71 22.33 -1.50 -12.79
N LEU A 72 22.42 -0.32 -13.39
CA LEU A 72 22.11 -0.10 -14.80
C LEU A 72 23.07 -0.87 -15.71
N LYS A 73 24.38 -0.82 -15.43
CA LYS A 73 25.38 -1.61 -16.17
C LYS A 73 25.13 -3.11 -15.99
N ALA A 74 24.72 -3.57 -14.80
CA ALA A 74 24.41 -4.98 -14.56
C ALA A 74 23.30 -5.49 -15.49
N THR A 75 22.28 -4.66 -15.81
CA THR A 75 21.23 -5.05 -16.77
C THR A 75 21.74 -5.24 -18.20
N VAL A 76 22.88 -4.65 -18.54
CA VAL A 76 23.54 -4.78 -19.85
C VAL A 76 24.51 -5.96 -19.84
N ALA A 77 25.28 -6.11 -18.75
CA ALA A 77 26.25 -7.18 -18.56
C ALA A 77 25.57 -8.56 -18.45
N PHE A 78 24.49 -8.65 -17.68
CA PHE A 78 23.78 -9.89 -17.40
C PHE A 78 22.41 -9.88 -18.09
N LYS A 79 22.39 -10.32 -19.35
CA LYS A 79 21.22 -10.21 -20.25
C LYS A 79 20.05 -11.14 -19.92
N THR A 80 20.27 -12.17 -19.10
CA THR A 80 19.24 -13.13 -18.68
C THR A 80 19.01 -13.03 -17.19
N ALA A 81 17.78 -13.36 -16.75
CA ALA A 81 17.45 -13.41 -15.33
C ALA A 81 18.39 -14.35 -14.57
N ASP A 82 18.68 -15.53 -15.13
CA ASP A 82 19.59 -16.50 -14.52
C ASP A 82 21.02 -15.97 -14.36
N ALA A 83 21.55 -15.27 -15.37
CA ALA A 83 22.89 -14.68 -15.30
C ALA A 83 22.94 -13.55 -14.26
N LEU A 84 21.87 -12.76 -14.17
CA LEU A 84 21.75 -11.68 -13.19
C LEU A 84 21.67 -12.25 -11.76
N THR A 85 20.88 -13.30 -11.56
CA THR A 85 20.74 -14.00 -10.28
C THR A 85 22.04 -14.69 -9.88
N ALA A 86 22.74 -15.34 -10.80
CA ALA A 86 24.04 -15.96 -10.52
C ALA A 86 25.08 -14.90 -10.12
N ALA A 87 25.16 -13.79 -10.86
CA ALA A 87 26.07 -12.69 -10.54
C ALA A 87 25.77 -12.07 -9.17
N LEU A 88 24.50 -11.90 -8.81
CA LEU A 88 24.10 -11.43 -7.48
C LEU A 88 24.47 -12.42 -6.37
N ALA A 89 24.32 -13.72 -6.61
CA ALA A 89 24.63 -14.75 -5.64
C ALA A 89 26.15 -14.90 -5.42
N GLU A 90 26.94 -14.78 -6.49
CA GLU A 90 28.40 -14.90 -6.48
C GLU A 90 29.11 -13.60 -6.07
N GLY A 91 28.40 -12.47 -6.06
CA GLY A 91 28.99 -11.15 -5.83
C GLY A 91 29.87 -10.69 -6.98
N THR A 92 29.60 -11.16 -8.20
CA THR A 92 30.39 -10.87 -9.40
C THR A 92 30.31 -9.37 -9.72
N PRO A 93 31.43 -8.64 -9.72
CA PRO A 93 31.43 -7.21 -10.00
C PRO A 93 31.00 -6.97 -11.45
N VAL A 94 30.28 -5.88 -11.66
CA VAL A 94 29.90 -5.46 -13.02
C VAL A 94 31.18 -5.03 -13.74
N PRO A 95 31.48 -5.57 -14.94
CA PRO A 95 32.70 -5.19 -15.67
C PRO A 95 32.74 -3.68 -15.90
N ALA A 96 33.87 -3.05 -15.59
CA ALA A 96 34.02 -1.59 -15.61
C ALA A 96 33.73 -0.96 -17.00
N ASP A 97 34.02 -1.70 -18.07
CA ASP A 97 33.81 -1.30 -19.47
C ASP A 97 32.38 -1.51 -19.97
N THR A 98 31.45 -1.93 -19.10
CA THR A 98 30.06 -2.12 -19.49
C THR A 98 29.40 -0.77 -19.77
N PRO A 99 28.87 -0.52 -20.98
CA PRO A 99 28.21 0.73 -21.28
C PRO A 99 26.89 0.85 -20.50
N LEU A 100 26.53 2.08 -20.15
CA LEU A 100 25.20 2.35 -19.61
C LEU A 100 24.14 1.98 -20.65
N PRO A 101 22.99 1.40 -20.24
CA PRO A 101 21.91 1.08 -21.16
C PRO A 101 21.46 2.36 -21.88
N THR A 102 21.43 2.33 -23.21
CA THR A 102 20.88 3.45 -23.98
C THR A 102 19.41 3.60 -23.62
N LYS A 103 19.03 4.76 -23.06
CA LYS A 103 17.66 5.11 -22.75
C LYS A 103 16.77 4.78 -23.96
N PRO A 104 15.74 3.92 -23.82
CA PRO A 104 14.83 3.65 -24.91
C PRO A 104 14.22 4.97 -25.37
N VAL A 105 14.53 5.41 -26.58
CA VAL A 105 13.77 6.49 -27.23
C VAL A 105 12.34 5.98 -27.32
N ALA A 106 11.43 6.63 -26.60
CA ALA A 106 10.01 6.34 -26.68
C ALA A 106 9.52 6.56 -28.11
N THR A 107 9.59 5.53 -28.95
CA THR A 107 8.82 5.49 -30.19
C THR A 107 7.37 5.47 -29.76
N LYS A 108 6.67 6.59 -29.96
CA LYS A 108 5.23 6.73 -29.75
C LYS A 108 4.54 5.54 -30.44
N ALA A 109 4.10 4.56 -29.67
CA ALA A 109 3.19 3.55 -30.17
C ALA A 109 1.86 4.26 -30.51
N PRO A 110 1.24 3.98 -31.66
CA PRO A 110 -0.04 4.59 -32.01
C PRO A 110 -1.09 4.16 -30.98
N ALA A 111 -1.88 5.14 -30.53
CA ALA A 111 -2.92 4.98 -29.52
C ALA A 111 -3.82 3.78 -29.84
N ARG A 112 -3.75 2.74 -29.01
CA ARG A 112 -4.73 1.66 -29.03
C ARG A 112 -6.00 2.20 -28.38
N LYS A 113 -7.02 2.42 -29.22
CA LYS A 113 -8.37 2.82 -28.80
C LYS A 113 -8.84 1.95 -27.64
N VAL A 114 -9.09 2.58 -26.49
CA VAL A 114 -9.83 1.99 -25.38
C VAL A 114 -11.23 1.69 -25.92
N ALA A 115 -11.55 0.40 -26.03
CA ALA A 115 -12.89 -0.06 -26.31
C ALA A 115 -13.75 0.21 -25.07
N THR A 116 -14.68 1.15 -25.21
CA THR A 116 -15.79 1.39 -24.31
C THR A 116 -16.61 0.11 -24.18
N LYS A 117 -16.61 -0.52 -23.01
CA LYS A 117 -17.62 -1.52 -22.63
C LYS A 117 -18.62 -0.86 -21.68
N THR A 118 -19.67 -0.34 -22.32
CA THR A 118 -21.08 -0.50 -21.94
C THR A 118 -21.39 -0.58 -20.44
N ALA A 119 -21.85 0.56 -19.92
CA ALA A 119 -22.68 0.64 -18.73
C ALA A 119 -23.95 -0.21 -18.93
N ALA A 120 -24.13 -1.24 -18.12
CA ALA A 120 -25.38 -1.97 -17.99
C ALA A 120 -26.13 -1.47 -16.74
N THR A 121 -27.06 -0.54 -16.97
CA THR A 121 -28.34 -0.33 -16.28
C THR A 121 -28.48 -0.82 -14.84
N ALA A 122 -28.32 0.09 -13.87
CA ALA A 122 -29.01 0.02 -12.59
C ALA A 122 -30.24 0.94 -12.63
N LYS A 123 -31.39 0.30 -12.46
CA LYS A 123 -32.76 0.81 -12.56
C LYS A 123 -33.05 1.85 -11.48
N ALA A 124 -33.53 3.02 -11.90
CA ALA A 124 -33.95 4.13 -11.04
C ALA A 124 -35.30 3.88 -10.36
N ALA A 125 -35.45 4.42 -9.13
CA ALA A 125 -36.55 5.26 -8.61
C ALA A 125 -36.79 5.03 -7.09
N PRO A 126 -37.35 6.00 -6.35
CA PRO A 126 -37.16 7.45 -6.44
C PRO A 126 -36.95 8.13 -5.06
N ALA A 127 -36.28 9.29 -5.11
CA ALA A 127 -36.25 10.26 -4.02
C ALA A 127 -37.63 10.90 -3.81
N LYS A 128 -38.02 11.09 -2.55
CA LYS A 128 -39.08 12.03 -2.16
C LYS A 128 -38.46 13.11 -1.27
N ALA A 129 -38.38 14.32 -1.80
CA ALA A 129 -38.15 15.55 -1.06
C ALA A 129 -39.45 16.02 -0.40
N ALA A 130 -39.35 16.69 0.76
CA ALA A 130 -39.88 18.04 1.08
C ALA A 130 -39.68 18.34 2.61
N PRO A 131 -39.88 19.56 3.14
CA PRO A 131 -38.81 20.38 3.74
C PRO A 131 -39.16 20.92 5.16
N ALA A 132 -38.26 21.66 5.84
CA ALA A 132 -38.58 22.90 6.59
C ALA A 132 -37.46 23.45 7.51
N LYS A 133 -37.07 24.70 7.20
CA LYS A 133 -36.83 25.90 8.05
C LYS A 133 -35.98 25.90 9.34
N ALA A 134 -35.11 26.93 9.35
CA ALA A 134 -34.37 27.61 10.43
C ALA A 134 -35.22 27.98 11.67
N ALA A 135 -34.70 28.28 12.87
CA ALA A 135 -33.66 29.28 13.22
C ALA A 135 -33.24 29.17 14.74
N PRO A 136 -32.54 30.14 15.41
CA PRO A 136 -31.27 29.90 16.13
C PRO A 136 -31.26 30.28 17.65
N ALA A 137 -30.20 29.95 18.40
CA ALA A 137 -29.85 30.58 19.70
C ALA A 137 -28.38 30.23 20.10
N LYS A 138 -27.43 31.16 20.07
CA LYS A 138 -26.96 32.10 21.14
C LYS A 138 -25.66 31.62 21.83
N ALA A 139 -24.74 32.55 22.06
CA ALA A 139 -23.33 32.35 22.39
C ALA A 139 -22.96 32.62 23.87
N ALA A 140 -21.99 31.84 24.38
CA ALA A 140 -20.87 32.10 25.32
C ALA A 140 -21.14 32.62 26.76
N PRO A 141 -20.16 32.62 27.74
CA PRO A 141 -18.71 32.33 27.65
C PRO A 141 -18.00 31.57 28.85
N ALA A 142 -16.68 31.33 28.68
CA ALA A 142 -15.54 31.43 29.63
C ALA A 142 -15.07 30.28 30.57
N LYS A 143 -13.92 29.69 30.19
CA LYS A 143 -12.63 29.47 30.90
C LYS A 143 -12.59 28.91 32.35
N THR A 144 -11.89 27.79 32.53
CA THR A 144 -10.71 27.70 33.42
C THR A 144 -9.68 26.72 32.86
N SER A 145 -8.42 27.13 32.96
CA SER A 145 -7.21 26.52 32.40
C SER A 145 -6.50 25.64 33.43
N ALA A 146 -6.20 24.39 33.11
CA ALA A 146 -5.20 23.58 33.80
C ALA A 146 -4.08 23.21 32.82
N LYS A 147 -2.86 23.60 33.17
CA LYS A 147 -1.62 23.55 32.39
C LYS A 147 -1.05 22.13 32.42
N ALA A 148 -1.04 21.43 31.28
CA ALA A 148 -0.28 20.18 31.10
C ALA A 148 1.17 20.50 30.66
N PRO A 149 2.18 19.77 31.14
CA PRO A 149 3.59 20.03 30.83
C PRO A 149 3.93 19.71 29.37
N ALA A 150 4.88 20.48 28.83
CA ALA A 150 5.27 20.49 27.42
C ALA A 150 5.68 19.10 26.91
N ALA A 151 4.93 18.60 25.91
CA ALA A 151 5.33 17.46 25.11
C ALA A 151 6.50 17.87 24.20
N ALA A 152 7.53 17.01 24.14
CA ALA A 152 8.59 17.07 23.14
C ALA A 152 8.00 17.22 21.72
N PRO A 153 8.70 17.88 20.78
CA PRO A 153 8.16 18.18 19.45
C PRO A 153 7.72 16.88 18.78
N ALA A 154 6.40 16.76 18.56
CA ALA A 154 5.85 15.71 17.74
C ALA A 154 6.44 15.87 16.33
N VAL A 155 7.09 14.82 15.83
CA VAL A 155 7.48 14.75 14.43
C VAL A 155 6.16 14.71 13.65
N VAL A 156 5.75 15.86 13.11
CA VAL A 156 4.53 15.93 12.30
C VAL A 156 4.83 15.24 10.98
N HIS A 157 4.29 14.04 10.79
CA HIS A 157 4.25 13.38 9.49
C HIS A 157 3.30 14.19 8.61
N LYS A 158 3.86 15.06 7.75
CA LYS A 158 3.09 16.04 6.95
C LYS A 158 2.19 15.39 5.88
N ASP A 159 2.47 14.16 5.49
CA ASP A 159 1.74 13.44 4.45
C ASP A 159 0.89 12.33 5.08
N GLN A 160 -0.14 12.69 5.84
CA GLN A 160 -1.10 11.74 6.41
C GLN A 160 -2.50 12.02 5.82
N PRO A 161 -3.28 10.97 5.51
CA PRO A 161 -4.64 11.14 5.03
C PRO A 161 -5.56 11.68 6.12
N ALA A 162 -6.77 12.09 5.73
CA ALA A 162 -7.76 12.60 6.70
C ALA A 162 -8.31 11.48 7.59
N SER A 163 -8.49 10.29 7.02
CA SER A 163 -8.90 9.09 7.76
C SER A 163 -8.38 7.81 7.09
N VAL A 164 -8.29 6.76 7.90
CA VAL A 164 -8.04 5.39 7.42
C VAL A 164 -9.01 4.47 8.13
N ALA A 165 -9.74 3.67 7.37
CA ALA A 165 -10.65 2.65 7.86
C ALA A 165 -10.10 1.25 7.57
N LEU A 166 -10.32 0.33 8.50
CA LEU A 166 -9.97 -1.08 8.33
C LEU A 166 -11.21 -1.88 7.93
N ALA A 167 -11.47 -1.97 6.62
CA ALA A 167 -12.61 -2.71 6.10
C ALA A 167 -12.29 -4.22 6.03
N GLY A 168 -13.18 -5.05 6.56
CA GLY A 168 -12.99 -6.51 6.55
C GLY A 168 -14.20 -7.30 7.03
N ASP A 169 -14.02 -8.62 7.12
CA ASP A 169 -15.07 -9.59 7.48
C ASP A 169 -15.49 -9.53 8.96
N PHE A 170 -14.82 -8.72 9.76
CA PHE A 170 -15.12 -8.49 11.17
C PHE A 170 -15.92 -7.21 11.43
N GLY A 171 -16.31 -6.45 10.39
CA GLY A 171 -17.05 -5.19 10.58
C GLY A 171 -18.30 -5.35 11.44
N THR A 172 -19.08 -6.41 11.18
CA THR A 172 -20.28 -6.74 11.97
C THR A 172 -19.98 -7.16 13.41
N ILE A 173 -18.84 -7.83 13.64
CA ILE A 173 -18.36 -8.20 14.99
C ILE A 173 -18.03 -6.92 15.79
N LEU A 174 -17.47 -5.90 15.12
CA LEU A 174 -17.19 -4.59 15.68
C LEU A 174 -18.41 -3.65 15.72
N GLY A 175 -19.62 -4.16 15.41
CA GLY A 175 -20.87 -3.42 15.53
C GLY A 175 -21.31 -2.65 14.28
N ALA A 176 -20.63 -2.80 13.13
CA ALA A 176 -21.13 -2.28 11.87
C ALA A 176 -22.37 -3.07 11.39
N LEU A 177 -23.23 -2.43 10.59
CA LEU A 177 -24.42 -3.10 10.04
C LEU A 177 -24.06 -4.16 8.99
N VAL A 178 -22.98 -3.94 8.25
CA VAL A 178 -22.48 -4.85 7.21
C VAL A 178 -20.95 -4.94 7.29
N ASN A 179 -20.40 -6.07 6.85
CA ASN A 179 -18.96 -6.19 6.64
C ASN A 179 -18.54 -5.31 5.46
N TRP A 180 -17.24 -4.95 5.42
CA TRP A 180 -16.67 -4.14 4.34
C TRP A 180 -17.27 -2.72 4.21
N ASP A 181 -17.79 -2.15 5.31
CA ASP A 181 -18.21 -0.76 5.38
C ASP A 181 -17.10 0.14 5.96
N PRO A 182 -16.37 0.91 5.13
CA PRO A 182 -15.30 1.79 5.61
C PRO A 182 -15.82 3.10 6.22
N ALA A 183 -17.13 3.38 6.17
CA ALA A 183 -17.71 4.60 6.74
C ALA A 183 -18.08 4.43 8.22
N HIS A 184 -18.11 3.20 8.74
CA HIS A 184 -18.50 2.95 10.11
C HIS A 184 -17.42 3.39 11.11
N ASP A 185 -17.83 3.98 12.23
CA ASP A 185 -16.92 4.54 13.24
C ASP A 185 -16.05 3.46 13.91
N SER A 186 -16.57 2.25 14.08
CA SER A 186 -15.86 1.16 14.78
C SER A 186 -14.68 0.58 14.00
N VAL A 187 -14.62 0.81 12.68
CA VAL A 187 -13.49 0.39 11.84
C VAL A 187 -12.51 1.52 11.56
N GLN A 188 -12.77 2.74 12.05
CA GLN A 188 -11.84 3.86 11.88
C GLN A 188 -10.58 3.65 12.73
N MET A 189 -9.43 3.71 12.06
CA MET A 189 -8.13 3.67 12.72
C MET A 189 -7.81 5.03 13.33
N LYS A 190 -7.02 5.04 14.41
CA LYS A 190 -6.54 6.26 15.07
C LYS A 190 -5.09 6.53 14.72
N LEU A 191 -4.79 7.75 14.28
CA LEU A 191 -3.42 8.16 13.99
C LEU A 191 -2.58 8.25 15.27
N ASP A 192 -1.50 7.47 15.34
CA ASP A 192 -0.41 7.69 16.29
C ASP A 192 0.57 8.70 15.67
N ALA A 193 0.39 9.98 16.02
CA ALA A 193 1.21 11.07 15.48
C ALA A 193 2.70 10.96 15.84
N LYS A 194 3.09 10.19 16.87
CA LYS A 194 4.50 10.00 17.21
C LYS A 194 5.18 8.99 16.30
N ARG A 195 4.44 7.98 15.85
CA ARG A 195 4.93 6.90 14.98
C ARG A 195 4.64 7.15 13.50
N GLY A 196 3.67 8.01 13.19
CA GLY A 196 3.20 8.24 11.81
C GLY A 196 2.35 7.08 11.27
N THR A 197 1.83 6.23 12.16
CA THR A 197 1.06 5.03 11.80
C THR A 197 -0.33 5.11 12.38
N TRP A 198 -1.32 4.60 11.65
CA TRP A 198 -2.69 4.46 12.11
C TRP A 198 -2.86 3.13 12.85
N LYS A 199 -3.67 3.10 13.91
CA LYS A 199 -3.85 1.94 14.77
C LYS A 199 -5.33 1.65 15.01
N LEU A 200 -5.73 0.39 14.91
CA LEU A 200 -7.02 -0.10 15.39
C LEU A 200 -6.79 -1.37 16.22
N THR A 201 -7.40 -1.46 17.39
CA THR A 201 -7.37 -2.66 18.22
C THR A 201 -8.78 -3.23 18.30
N ALA A 202 -8.92 -4.52 18.05
CA ALA A 202 -10.18 -5.23 17.94
C ALA A 202 -10.10 -6.53 18.73
N ASP A 203 -11.17 -6.85 19.46
CA ASP A 203 -11.34 -8.18 20.07
C ASP A 203 -12.13 -9.05 19.10
N LEU A 204 -11.49 -10.08 18.55
CA LEU A 204 -12.06 -10.93 17.51
C LEU A 204 -12.17 -12.37 18.03
N PRO A 205 -13.27 -13.10 17.73
CA PRO A 205 -13.35 -14.52 18.03
C PRO A 205 -12.37 -15.34 17.16
N PRO A 206 -12.17 -16.64 17.47
CA PRO A 206 -11.39 -17.51 16.61
C PRO A 206 -12.03 -17.62 15.22
N GLY A 207 -11.24 -17.53 14.16
CA GLY A 207 -11.76 -17.56 12.79
C GLY A 207 -10.74 -17.20 11.72
N ARG A 208 -11.21 -17.19 10.47
CA ARG A 208 -10.49 -16.66 9.31
C ARG A 208 -11.07 -15.31 8.94
N TYR A 209 -10.20 -14.33 8.73
CA TYR A 209 -10.60 -12.96 8.42
C TYR A 209 -9.85 -12.41 7.23
N SER A 210 -10.56 -11.64 6.41
CA SER A 210 -9.98 -10.83 5.35
C SER A 210 -10.14 -9.34 5.65
N TYR A 211 -9.15 -8.53 5.28
CA TYR A 211 -9.21 -7.08 5.48
C TYR A 211 -8.37 -6.25 4.49
N LYS A 212 -8.67 -4.95 4.42
CA LYS A 212 -7.95 -3.91 3.67
C LYS A 212 -7.95 -2.58 4.41
N ALA A 213 -7.01 -1.70 4.06
CA ALA A 213 -7.04 -0.30 4.47
C ALA A 213 -7.78 0.53 3.40
N VAL A 214 -8.70 1.38 3.82
CA VAL A 214 -9.46 2.30 2.97
C VAL A 214 -9.16 3.71 3.42
N VAL A 215 -8.71 4.55 2.49
CA VAL A 215 -8.25 5.91 2.78
C VAL A 215 -9.39 6.90 2.53
N ASN A 216 -9.55 7.88 3.43
CA ASN A 216 -10.55 8.95 3.34
C ASN A 216 -12.02 8.46 3.23
N GLY A 217 -12.30 7.24 3.70
CA GLY A 217 -13.66 6.70 3.79
C GLY A 217 -14.28 6.29 2.44
N SER A 218 -13.52 6.27 1.35
CA SER A 218 -13.99 5.86 0.03
C SER A 218 -13.10 4.77 -0.57
N TRP A 219 -13.71 3.91 -1.40
CA TRP A 219 -12.99 2.84 -2.08
C TRP A 219 -12.11 3.32 -3.24
N GLU A 220 -12.06 4.64 -3.50
CA GLU A 220 -11.22 5.24 -4.54
C GLU A 220 -9.73 5.07 -4.26
N GLU A 221 -9.35 5.05 -2.98
CA GLU A 221 -7.98 4.75 -2.54
C GLU A 221 -8.04 3.68 -1.44
N ASN A 222 -7.70 2.45 -1.81
CA ASN A 222 -7.64 1.33 -0.86
C ASN A 222 -6.39 0.49 -1.11
N TYR A 223 -5.86 -0.04 -0.01
CA TYR A 223 -4.64 -0.81 -0.03
C TYR A 223 -4.86 -2.18 0.58
N GLY A 224 -4.54 -3.18 -0.23
CA GLY A 224 -4.57 -4.59 0.13
C GLY A 224 -3.24 -5.09 0.68
N ALA A 225 -3.03 -6.40 0.55
CA ALA A 225 -1.78 -7.08 0.82
C ALA A 225 -0.59 -6.30 0.23
N PHE A 226 0.41 -5.99 1.06
CA PHE A 226 1.66 -5.29 0.69
C PHE A 226 1.51 -3.83 0.27
N GLY A 227 0.42 -3.18 0.66
CA GLY A 227 0.19 -1.78 0.30
C GLY A 227 -0.11 -1.57 -1.18
N LEU A 228 -0.59 -2.61 -1.86
CA LEU A 228 -1.01 -2.55 -3.26
C LEU A 228 -2.33 -1.81 -3.40
N LEU A 229 -2.35 -0.76 -4.24
CA LEU A 229 -3.59 -0.07 -4.62
C LEU A 229 -4.53 -1.09 -5.28
N ASP A 230 -5.77 -1.17 -4.80
CA ASP A 230 -6.76 -2.17 -5.24
C ASP A 230 -6.26 -3.63 -5.13
N GLY A 231 -5.25 -3.87 -4.30
CA GLY A 231 -4.58 -5.17 -4.18
C GLY A 231 -5.44 -6.30 -3.64
N ALA A 232 -4.88 -7.49 -3.52
CA ALA A 232 -5.56 -8.61 -2.85
C ALA A 232 -5.87 -8.28 -1.39
N ASN A 233 -6.87 -8.93 -0.79
CA ASN A 233 -7.13 -8.76 0.65
C ASN A 233 -5.97 -9.35 1.48
N HIS A 234 -5.72 -8.79 2.66
CA HIS A 234 -4.94 -9.50 3.68
C HIS A 234 -5.81 -10.59 4.28
N GLU A 235 -5.28 -11.81 4.39
CA GLU A 235 -5.97 -12.94 5.02
C GLU A 235 -5.18 -13.44 6.24
N PHE A 236 -5.88 -13.78 7.32
CA PHE A 236 -5.24 -14.42 8.47
C PHE A 236 -6.19 -15.34 9.24
N GLU A 237 -5.60 -16.32 9.92
CA GLU A 237 -6.26 -17.14 10.93
C GLU A 237 -6.00 -16.52 12.31
N HIS A 238 -7.07 -16.40 13.09
CA HIS A 238 -7.04 -15.88 14.45
C HIS A 238 -7.49 -16.95 15.43
N THR A 239 -6.81 -17.06 16.57
CA THR A 239 -7.15 -17.99 17.64
C THR A 239 -8.15 -17.41 18.64
N GLY A 240 -8.58 -16.17 18.43
CA GLY A 240 -9.45 -15.42 19.34
C GLY A 240 -8.68 -14.48 20.27
N GLY A 241 -9.36 -13.42 20.71
CA GLY A 241 -8.84 -12.39 21.60
C GLY A 241 -8.47 -11.10 20.89
N GLU A 242 -7.75 -10.24 21.60
CA GLU A 242 -7.33 -8.94 21.11
C GLU A 242 -6.28 -9.05 19.98
N VAL A 243 -6.52 -8.33 18.89
CA VAL A 243 -5.59 -8.13 17.77
C VAL A 243 -5.45 -6.64 17.50
N THR A 244 -4.23 -6.20 17.19
CA THR A 244 -3.93 -4.83 16.83
C THR A 244 -3.52 -4.75 15.37
N PHE A 245 -4.08 -3.81 14.62
CA PHE A 245 -3.72 -3.49 13.25
C PHE A 245 -3.00 -2.15 13.18
N HIS A 246 -2.00 -2.08 12.31
CA HIS A 246 -1.19 -0.91 12.05
C HIS A 246 -1.16 -0.63 10.55
N TYR A 247 -1.55 0.59 10.16
CA TYR A 247 -1.38 1.07 8.79
C TYR A 247 -0.30 2.15 8.75
N ASP A 248 0.61 2.05 7.78
CA ASP A 248 1.66 3.02 7.55
C ASP A 248 1.46 3.68 6.17
N HIS A 249 1.14 4.96 6.16
CA HIS A 249 0.89 5.69 4.91
C HIS A 249 2.15 5.89 4.07
N ALA A 250 3.36 5.71 4.61
CA ALA A 250 4.58 5.75 3.81
C ALA A 250 4.76 4.47 2.97
N THR A 251 4.32 3.33 3.49
CA THR A 251 4.40 2.02 2.80
C THR A 251 3.08 1.61 2.15
N LYS A 252 2.00 2.32 2.47
CA LYS A 252 0.61 2.02 2.13
C LYS A 252 0.10 0.69 2.67
N ASP A 253 0.86 -0.01 3.50
CA ASP A 253 0.50 -1.36 3.96
C ASP A 253 -0.22 -1.34 5.32
N VAL A 254 -1.03 -2.37 5.56
CA VAL A 254 -1.75 -2.59 6.81
C VAL A 254 -1.48 -3.99 7.36
N LEU A 255 -0.84 -4.05 8.52
CA LEU A 255 -0.39 -5.30 9.12
C LEU A 255 -0.98 -5.48 10.51
N ARG A 256 -1.29 -6.72 10.86
CA ARG A 256 -1.56 -7.10 12.25
C ARG A 256 -0.25 -7.19 13.03
N GLY A 257 -0.24 -6.66 14.25
CA GLY A 257 0.85 -6.71 15.23
C GLY A 257 0.62 -7.74 16.32
#